data_AF-G3Y521-F1
#
_entry.id   AF-G3Y521-F1
#
_cell.length_a   1.000
_cell.length_b   1.000
_cell.length_c   1.000
_cell.angle_alpha   90.00
_cell.angle_beta   90.00
_cell.angle_gamma   90.00
#
_symmetry.space_group_name_H-M   'P 1'
#
loop_
_entity.id
_entity.type
_entity.pdbx_description
1 polymer ?
#
loop_
_entity_poly.entity_id
_entity_poly.type
_entity_poly.pdbx_seq_one_letter_code
_entity_poly.pdbx_strand_id
1 'polypeptide(L)'
;MAKMLPTGVLKQWNKVMKFVVTKAAPSLSSSVDILSSMGGSIPRGSTEDINHREPILTADEIGPRTAKQLENLCIEYIFLEDTTGMNDEAVVCLKKTAGLWGACEDLPIYIRWLVQAEEWYKQGHPEEQKPLQVKAIFAEKDGMIGPQGQKYFENCFAPINLNNVVSFQSVMEKGTGHDTLWASETGAFLKVMEDIKEATSQ
;
A
#
# COMPACT_ATOMS: atom_id res chain seq x y z
N MET A 1 -6.40 -16.94 -7.28
CA MET A 1 -5.01 -17.42 -7.38
C MET A 1 -4.33 -17.63 -6.02
N ALA A 2 -4.34 -16.66 -5.10
CA ALA A 2 -3.74 -16.78 -3.76
C ALA A 2 -4.04 -18.10 -3.00
N LYS A 3 -5.32 -18.51 -2.94
CA LYS A 3 -5.74 -19.75 -2.26
C LYS A 3 -5.17 -21.04 -2.90
N MET A 4 -4.68 -21.00 -4.14
CA MET A 4 -4.15 -22.16 -4.85
C MET A 4 -2.64 -22.37 -4.64
N LEU A 5 -1.91 -21.39 -4.10
CA LEU A 5 -0.48 -21.55 -3.80
C LEU A 5 -0.28 -22.60 -2.69
N PRO A 6 0.46 -23.69 -2.92
CA PRO A 6 0.70 -24.70 -1.89
C PRO A 6 1.47 -24.10 -0.71
N THR A 7 1.11 -24.48 0.52
CA THR A 7 1.77 -23.99 1.75
C THR A 7 3.27 -24.30 1.76
N GLY A 8 3.69 -25.39 1.09
CA GLY A 8 5.11 -25.72 0.92
C GLY A 8 5.90 -24.68 0.11
N VAL A 9 5.27 -24.02 -0.86
CA VAL A 9 5.88 -22.91 -1.62
C VAL A 9 6.06 -21.70 -0.71
N LEU A 10 5.09 -21.43 0.17
CA LEU A 10 5.16 -20.28 1.09
C LEU A 10 6.26 -20.42 2.15
N LYS A 11 6.56 -21.64 2.60
CA LYS A 11 7.70 -21.91 3.48
C LYS A 11 9.07 -21.65 2.84
N GLN A 12 9.12 -21.47 1.53
CA GLN A 12 10.33 -21.15 0.78
C GLN A 12 10.13 -19.90 -0.08
N TRP A 13 9.13 -19.07 0.24
CA TRP A 13 8.77 -17.89 -0.54
C TRP A 13 9.96 -16.95 -0.70
N ASN A 14 10.72 -16.71 0.37
CA ASN A 14 11.93 -15.91 0.35
C ASN A 14 12.97 -16.41 -0.66
N LYS A 15 13.13 -17.74 -0.82
CA LYS A 15 14.03 -18.34 -1.82
C LYS A 15 13.52 -18.15 -3.24
N VAL A 16 12.21 -18.24 -3.45
CA VAL A 16 11.59 -17.98 -4.75
C VAL A 16 11.80 -16.51 -5.14
N MET A 17 11.51 -15.58 -4.23
CA MET A 17 11.72 -14.15 -4.43
C MET A 17 13.20 -13.84 -4.69
N LYS A 18 14.12 -14.39 -3.88
CA LYS A 18 15.57 -14.24 -4.07
C LYS A 18 16.02 -14.76 -5.42
N PHE A 19 15.52 -15.92 -5.87
CA PHE A 19 15.85 -16.45 -7.19
C PHE A 19 15.40 -15.52 -8.32
N VAL A 20 14.17 -15.02 -8.26
CA VAL A 20 13.62 -14.11 -9.27
C VAL A 20 14.43 -12.82 -9.34
N VAL A 21 14.69 -12.21 -8.18
CA VAL A 21 15.43 -10.95 -8.10
C VAL A 21 16.89 -11.11 -8.55
N THR A 22 17.58 -12.17 -8.11
CA THR A 22 19.03 -12.33 -8.35
C THR A 22 19.39 -13.08 -9.64
N LYS A 23 18.47 -13.86 -10.24
CA LYS A 23 18.75 -14.72 -11.39
C LYS A 23 17.89 -14.45 -12.63
N ALA A 24 16.72 -13.82 -12.49
CA ALA A 24 15.83 -13.55 -13.62
C ALA A 24 15.85 -12.08 -14.10
N ALA A 25 16.61 -11.19 -13.45
CA ALA A 25 16.67 -9.78 -13.78
C ALA A 25 17.57 -9.51 -14.99
N PRO A 26 17.00 -8.92 -16.06
CA PRO A 26 17.45 -7.59 -16.38
C PRO A 26 16.26 -6.62 -16.25
N SER A 27 16.46 -5.53 -15.49
CA SER A 27 15.56 -4.36 -15.39
C SER A 27 14.27 -4.44 -14.56
N LEU A 28 14.24 -5.20 -13.47
CA LEU A 28 13.19 -5.01 -12.45
C LEU A 28 13.46 -3.68 -11.73
N SER A 29 12.50 -2.76 -11.70
CA SER A 29 12.68 -1.39 -11.19
C SER A 29 11.80 -1.02 -10.02
N SER A 30 11.01 -1.98 -9.49
CA SER A 30 10.11 -1.74 -8.35
C SER A 30 9.69 -3.05 -7.69
N SER A 31 9.17 -2.97 -6.46
CA SER A 31 8.58 -4.09 -5.71
C SER A 31 7.44 -4.77 -6.50
N VAL A 32 6.67 -3.95 -7.22
CA VAL A 32 5.55 -4.35 -8.07
C VAL A 32 6.00 -5.16 -9.28
N ASP A 33 7.12 -4.78 -9.92
CA ASP A 33 7.68 -5.50 -11.06
C ASP A 33 8.10 -6.92 -10.67
N ILE A 34 8.64 -7.08 -9.46
CA ILE A 34 9.04 -8.38 -8.92
C ILE A 34 7.81 -9.27 -8.71
N LEU A 35 6.76 -8.76 -8.06
CA LEU A 35 5.51 -9.51 -7.84
C LEU A 35 4.83 -9.88 -9.16
N SER A 36 4.82 -8.96 -10.13
CA SER A 36 4.24 -9.18 -11.46
C SER A 36 4.99 -10.23 -12.28
N SER A 37 6.30 -10.37 -12.08
CA SER A 37 7.09 -11.43 -12.73
C SER A 37 6.81 -12.84 -12.19
N MET A 38 6.17 -12.94 -11.02
CA MET A 38 5.92 -14.19 -10.31
C MET A 38 4.49 -14.71 -10.46
N GLY A 39 3.54 -13.87 -10.88
CA GLY A 39 2.15 -14.22 -11.16
C GLY A 39 1.85 -14.10 -12.65
N GLY A 40 1.43 -15.20 -13.28
CA GLY A 40 0.93 -15.14 -14.66
C GLY A 40 -0.20 -14.12 -14.81
N SER A 41 0.05 -13.12 -15.65
CA SER A 41 -0.93 -12.18 -16.22
C SER A 41 -1.59 -11.19 -15.24
N ILE A 42 -0.81 -10.24 -14.73
CA ILE A 42 -1.28 -8.87 -14.45
C ILE A 42 -0.74 -8.00 -15.59
N PRO A 43 -1.50 -7.04 -16.15
CA PRO A 43 -0.99 -6.17 -17.20
C PRO A 43 0.30 -5.52 -16.71
N ARG A 44 1.40 -5.76 -17.43
CA ARG A 44 2.59 -4.92 -17.30
C ARG A 44 2.12 -3.50 -17.51
N GLY A 45 2.22 -2.66 -16.47
CA GLY A 45 2.21 -1.22 -16.69
C GLY A 45 3.30 -0.95 -17.71
N SER A 46 2.93 -0.44 -18.87
CA SER A 46 3.88 -0.03 -19.88
C SER A 46 4.88 0.94 -19.23
N THR A 47 6.16 0.71 -19.47
CA THR A 47 7.14 1.80 -19.52
C THR A 47 6.66 2.75 -20.61
N GLU A 48 5.79 3.68 -20.25
CA GLU A 48 5.47 4.86 -21.05
C GLU A 48 6.08 6.09 -20.40
N ASP A 49 6.64 6.91 -21.29
CA ASP A 49 7.47 8.08 -21.06
C ASP A 49 6.96 8.99 -19.93
N ILE A 50 7.80 9.15 -18.90
CA ILE A 50 7.72 10.34 -18.03
C ILE A 50 8.34 11.49 -18.82
N ASN A 51 7.58 12.05 -19.76
CA ASN A 51 7.90 13.34 -20.34
C ASN A 51 7.17 14.44 -19.53
N HIS A 52 7.99 15.34 -18.98
CA HIS A 52 7.66 16.67 -18.45
C HIS A 52 6.86 16.79 -17.15
N ARG A 53 7.59 16.78 -16.04
CA ARG A 53 7.58 17.89 -15.07
C ARG A 53 8.90 17.89 -14.34
N GLU A 54 9.69 18.96 -14.48
CA GLU A 54 10.83 19.17 -13.60
C GLU A 54 10.33 19.40 -12.17
N PRO A 55 10.74 18.59 -11.18
CA PRO A 55 10.54 18.92 -9.79
C PRO A 55 11.75 19.73 -9.31
N ILE A 56 11.48 21.00 -8.99
CA ILE A 56 12.44 21.87 -8.33
C ILE A 56 12.53 21.43 -6.85
N LEU A 57 13.69 20.81 -6.56
CA LEU A 57 14.49 20.81 -5.32
C LEU A 57 14.12 19.87 -4.15
N THR A 58 14.84 18.73 -4.07
CA THR A 58 15.94 18.44 -3.09
C THR A 58 16.36 16.96 -3.16
N ALA A 59 16.97 16.55 -4.28
CA ALA A 59 17.68 15.27 -4.47
C ALA A 59 18.74 15.43 -5.59
N ASP A 60 19.40 16.59 -5.62
CA ASP A 60 19.99 17.18 -6.83
C ASP A 60 21.32 16.57 -7.34
N GLU A 61 21.84 15.47 -6.79
CA GLU A 61 23.09 14.87 -7.30
C GLU A 61 22.91 13.50 -7.96
N ILE A 62 21.74 12.89 -7.83
CA ILE A 62 21.51 11.53 -8.33
C ILE A 62 20.57 11.63 -9.53
N GLY A 63 21.17 11.71 -10.72
CA GLY A 63 20.40 11.67 -11.97
C GLY A 63 19.47 10.44 -12.04
N PRO A 64 18.35 10.47 -12.78
CA PRO A 64 17.34 9.41 -12.78
C PRO A 64 17.87 7.99 -13.03
N ARG A 65 18.94 7.88 -13.83
CA ARG A 65 19.64 6.61 -14.07
C ARG A 65 20.36 6.10 -12.83
N THR A 66 21.03 6.99 -12.09
CA THR A 66 21.73 6.66 -10.85
C THR A 66 20.74 6.30 -9.75
N ALA A 67 19.61 7.01 -9.65
CA ALA A 67 18.54 6.71 -8.69
C ALA A 67 17.99 5.30 -8.91
N LYS A 68 17.68 4.97 -10.18
CA LYS A 68 17.24 3.64 -10.59
C LYS A 68 18.29 2.56 -10.31
N GLN A 69 19.56 2.83 -10.54
CA GLN A 69 20.63 1.87 -10.22
C GLN A 69 20.77 1.65 -8.71
N LEU A 70 20.64 2.72 -7.92
CA LEU A 70 20.68 2.64 -6.46
C LEU A 70 19.50 1.82 -5.93
N GLU A 71 18.30 2.04 -6.43
CA GLU A 71 17.11 1.26 -6.09
C GLU A 71 17.29 -0.23 -6.41
N ASN A 72 17.80 -0.56 -7.61
CA ASN A 72 18.11 -1.94 -7.98
C ASN A 72 19.12 -2.58 -7.03
N LEU A 73 20.18 -1.84 -6.65
CA LEU A 73 21.17 -2.31 -5.68
C LEU A 73 20.56 -2.51 -4.30
N CYS A 74 19.71 -1.58 -3.83
CA CYS A 74 19.01 -1.72 -2.56
C CYS A 74 18.17 -3.00 -2.51
N ILE A 75 17.39 -3.26 -3.56
CA ILE A 75 16.62 -4.50 -3.69
C ILE A 75 17.55 -5.72 -3.69
N GLU A 76 18.63 -5.71 -4.46
CA GLU A 76 19.59 -6.81 -4.49
C GLU A 76 20.19 -7.09 -3.10
N TYR A 77 20.66 -6.06 -2.40
CA TYR A 77 21.22 -6.17 -1.06
C TYR A 77 20.20 -6.68 -0.04
N ILE A 78 18.95 -6.22 -0.08
CA ILE A 78 17.87 -6.77 0.77
C ILE A 78 17.77 -8.29 0.60
N PHE A 79 17.86 -8.80 -0.64
CA PHE A 79 17.80 -10.24 -0.90
C PHE A 79 19.11 -11.00 -0.65
N LEU A 80 20.24 -10.31 -0.40
CA LEU A 80 21.47 -10.93 0.12
C LEU A 80 21.33 -11.27 1.60
N GLU A 81 20.60 -10.44 2.36
CA GLU A 81 20.31 -10.64 3.78
C GLU A 81 19.34 -11.81 4.04
N ASP A 82 19.13 -12.11 5.33
CA ASP A 82 18.11 -13.06 5.76
C ASP A 82 16.70 -12.47 5.57
N THR A 83 16.00 -13.01 4.57
CA THR A 83 14.63 -12.63 4.19
C THR A 83 13.59 -13.68 4.60
N THR A 84 13.93 -14.62 5.49
CA THR A 84 13.02 -15.71 5.88
C THR A 84 11.68 -15.23 6.45
N GLY A 85 11.62 -14.04 7.04
CA GLY A 85 10.37 -13.39 7.48
C GLY A 85 9.33 -13.19 6.36
N MET A 86 9.76 -13.08 5.10
CA MET A 86 8.85 -12.99 3.95
C MET A 86 7.96 -14.24 3.79
N ASN A 87 8.39 -15.39 4.33
CA ASN A 87 7.59 -16.61 4.30
C ASN A 87 6.33 -16.47 5.16
N ASP A 88 6.50 -15.97 6.38
CA ASP A 88 5.40 -15.75 7.31
C ASP A 88 4.51 -14.60 6.84
N GLU A 89 5.12 -13.53 6.32
CA GLU A 89 4.40 -12.42 5.69
C GLU A 89 3.52 -12.91 4.53
N ALA A 90 4.02 -13.79 3.67
CA ALA A 90 3.23 -14.36 2.58
C ALA A 90 2.06 -15.23 3.10
N VAL A 91 2.24 -15.95 4.20
CA VAL A 91 1.16 -16.72 4.85
C VAL A 91 0.08 -15.79 5.41
N VAL A 92 0.49 -14.72 6.09
CA VAL A 92 -0.40 -13.67 6.62
C VAL A 92 -1.14 -13.00 5.46
N CYS A 93 -0.43 -12.41 4.50
CA CYS A 93 -1.00 -11.65 3.39
C CYS A 93 -1.95 -12.49 2.52
N LEU A 94 -1.68 -13.78 2.32
CA LEU A 94 -2.56 -14.67 1.54
C LEU A 94 -3.70 -15.28 2.35
N LYS A 95 -3.82 -14.92 3.64
CA LYS A 95 -4.81 -15.44 4.60
C LYS A 95 -4.87 -16.97 4.58
N LYS A 96 -3.68 -17.60 4.55
CA LYS A 96 -3.54 -19.06 4.45
C LYS A 96 -3.86 -19.78 5.74
N THR A 97 -3.79 -19.05 6.84
CA THR A 97 -4.28 -19.46 8.15
C THR A 97 -5.32 -18.43 8.57
N ALA A 98 -6.50 -18.90 8.98
CA ALA A 98 -7.57 -18.02 9.44
C ALA A 98 -7.21 -17.40 10.81
N GLY A 99 -7.62 -16.15 11.03
CA GLY A 99 -7.50 -15.46 12.31
C GLY A 99 -6.21 -14.66 12.47
N LEU A 100 -5.31 -14.67 11.48
CA LEU A 100 -4.05 -13.91 11.54
C LEU A 100 -4.27 -12.39 11.38
N TRP A 101 -5.37 -11.97 10.75
CA TRP A 101 -5.67 -10.54 10.58
C TRP A 101 -6.50 -9.97 11.75
N GLY A 102 -6.81 -10.80 12.75
CA GLY A 102 -7.60 -10.39 13.91
C GLY A 102 -8.95 -9.79 13.50
N ALA A 103 -9.25 -8.58 13.99
CA ALA A 103 -10.50 -7.90 13.67
C ALA A 103 -10.62 -7.53 12.17
N CYS A 104 -9.50 -7.38 11.47
CA CYS A 104 -9.45 -7.09 10.03
C CYS A 104 -9.68 -8.32 9.15
N GLU A 105 -9.95 -9.49 9.73
CA GLU A 105 -10.35 -10.68 8.97
C GLU A 105 -11.59 -10.41 8.10
N ASP A 106 -12.51 -9.58 8.60
CA ASP A 106 -13.66 -9.06 7.89
C ASP A 106 -13.67 -7.54 8.07
N LEU A 107 -13.10 -6.84 7.09
CA LEU A 107 -12.97 -5.39 7.14
C LEU A 107 -14.33 -4.67 7.29
N PRO A 108 -15.42 -5.07 6.60
CA PRO A 108 -16.76 -4.54 6.88
C PRO A 108 -17.22 -4.71 8.34
N ILE A 109 -16.93 -5.85 9.00
CA ILE A 109 -17.21 -6.03 10.43
C ILE A 109 -16.36 -5.07 11.26
N TYR A 110 -15.07 -4.95 10.96
CA TYR A 110 -14.17 -4.06 11.67
C TYR A 110 -14.65 -2.60 11.63
N ILE A 111 -15.06 -2.09 10.46
CA ILE A 111 -15.55 -0.70 10.34
C ILE A 111 -16.83 -0.49 11.15
N ARG A 112 -17.71 -1.50 11.28
CA ARG A 112 -18.87 -1.38 12.18
C ARG A 112 -18.45 -1.25 13.66
N TRP A 113 -17.44 -1.99 14.08
CA TRP A 113 -16.90 -1.87 15.44
C TRP A 113 -16.18 -0.55 15.67
N LEU A 114 -15.49 -0.01 14.66
CA LEU A 114 -14.90 1.32 14.71
C LEU A 114 -15.99 2.38 14.97
N VAL A 115 -17.10 2.35 14.22
CA VAL A 115 -18.22 3.27 14.43
C VAL A 115 -18.79 3.17 15.86
N GLN A 116 -18.99 1.95 16.37
CA GLN A 116 -19.49 1.74 17.73
C GLN A 116 -18.52 2.25 18.80
N ALA A 117 -17.21 2.06 18.58
CA ALA A 117 -16.19 2.57 19.49
C ALA A 117 -16.19 4.10 19.54
N GLU A 118 -16.31 4.76 18.38
CA GLU A 118 -16.41 6.22 18.29
C GLU A 118 -17.70 6.76 18.94
N GLU A 119 -18.82 6.05 18.82
CA GLU A 119 -20.06 6.39 19.53
C GLU A 119 -19.88 6.36 21.04
N TRP A 120 -19.27 5.29 21.58
CA TRP A 120 -18.98 5.19 23.01
C TRP A 120 -17.99 6.25 23.48
N TYR A 121 -16.98 6.54 22.67
CA TYR A 121 -16.01 7.59 22.96
C TYR A 121 -16.70 8.96 23.10
N LYS A 122 -17.56 9.33 22.16
CA LYS A 122 -18.32 10.59 22.20
C LYS A 122 -19.30 10.67 23.37
N GLN A 123 -19.87 9.56 23.83
CA GLN A 123 -20.71 9.54 25.03
C GLN A 123 -19.91 9.90 26.29
N GLY A 124 -18.62 9.52 26.34
CA GLY A 124 -17.71 9.88 27.43
C GLY A 124 -17.08 11.27 27.30
N HIS A 125 -17.06 11.83 26.09
CA HIS A 125 -16.40 13.10 25.75
C HIS A 125 -17.35 13.99 24.94
N PRO A 126 -18.45 14.49 25.55
CA PRO A 126 -19.47 15.26 24.84
C PRO A 126 -18.97 16.59 24.24
N GLU A 127 -17.83 17.09 24.71
CA GLU A 127 -17.10 18.21 24.14
C GLU A 127 -16.49 17.90 22.77
N GLU A 128 -16.17 16.62 22.50
CA GLU A 128 -15.63 16.15 21.22
C GLU A 128 -16.75 15.87 20.23
N GLN A 129 -17.22 16.95 19.58
CA GLN A 129 -18.30 16.83 18.59
C GLN A 129 -17.81 16.37 17.21
N LYS A 130 -16.52 16.52 16.90
CA LYS A 130 -15.97 16.21 15.58
C LYS A 130 -15.96 14.69 15.33
N PRO A 131 -16.34 14.22 14.13
CA PRO A 131 -16.17 12.82 13.77
C PRO A 131 -14.70 12.46 13.58
N LEU A 132 -14.36 11.19 13.80
CA LEU A 132 -13.09 10.62 13.36
C LEU A 132 -12.99 10.75 11.83
N GLN A 133 -11.96 11.47 11.37
CA GLN A 133 -11.73 11.67 9.95
C GLN A 133 -10.80 10.59 9.41
N VAL A 134 -11.29 9.80 8.46
CA VAL A 134 -10.54 8.75 7.77
C VAL A 134 -10.35 9.17 6.33
N LYS A 135 -9.10 9.41 5.93
CA LYS A 135 -8.71 9.74 4.55
C LYS A 135 -7.84 8.63 3.98
N ALA A 136 -8.28 8.05 2.86
CA ALA A 136 -7.51 7.06 2.12
C ALA A 136 -6.96 7.67 0.82
N ILE A 137 -5.68 7.45 0.56
CA ILE A 137 -4.99 7.91 -0.65
C ILE A 137 -4.54 6.67 -1.42
N PHE A 138 -5.00 6.57 -2.67
CA PHE A 138 -4.70 5.45 -3.55
C PHE A 138 -3.82 5.90 -4.71
N ALA A 139 -2.93 5.02 -5.16
CA ALA A 139 -2.16 5.24 -6.37
C ALA A 139 -2.91 4.75 -7.61
N GLU A 140 -2.88 5.52 -8.70
CA GLU A 140 -3.57 5.17 -9.96
C GLU A 140 -3.08 3.84 -10.55
N LYS A 141 -1.76 3.61 -10.49
CA LYS A 141 -1.09 2.42 -11.04
C LYS A 141 -0.59 1.50 -9.94
N ASP A 142 -1.34 1.36 -8.85
CA ASP A 142 -1.00 0.42 -7.77
C ASP A 142 -1.16 -1.04 -8.25
N GLY A 143 -0.04 -1.75 -8.42
CA GLY A 143 -0.05 -3.15 -8.82
C GLY A 143 -0.28 -4.16 -7.69
N MET A 144 -0.31 -3.72 -6.43
CA MET A 144 -0.51 -4.57 -5.25
C MET A 144 -1.97 -4.58 -4.80
N ILE A 145 -2.56 -3.40 -4.62
CA ILE A 145 -3.96 -3.23 -4.21
C ILE A 145 -4.88 -3.23 -5.43
N GLY A 146 -4.47 -2.48 -6.46
CA GLY A 146 -5.23 -2.28 -7.68
C GLY A 146 -6.60 -1.60 -7.50
N PRO A 147 -7.31 -1.33 -8.61
CA PRO A 147 -8.61 -0.66 -8.57
C PRO A 147 -9.69 -1.48 -7.86
N GLN A 148 -9.56 -2.81 -7.84
CA GLN A 148 -10.50 -3.68 -7.14
C GLN A 148 -10.34 -3.59 -5.63
N GLY A 149 -9.10 -3.56 -5.13
CA GLY A 149 -8.82 -3.39 -3.70
C GLY A 149 -9.27 -2.02 -3.19
N GLN A 150 -9.01 -0.96 -3.96
CA GLN A 150 -9.55 0.38 -3.68
C GLN A 150 -11.07 0.34 -3.56
N LYS A 151 -11.76 -0.16 -4.59
CA LYS A 151 -13.23 -0.20 -4.62
C LYS A 151 -13.79 -1.04 -3.46
N TYR A 152 -13.13 -2.15 -3.12
CA TYR A 152 -13.52 -2.97 -1.97
C TYR A 152 -13.42 -2.17 -0.66
N PHE A 153 -12.32 -1.45 -0.45
CA PHE A 153 -12.12 -0.62 0.73
C PHE A 153 -13.15 0.51 0.83
N GLU A 154 -13.39 1.24 -0.27
CA GLU A 154 -14.42 2.30 -0.32
C GLU A 154 -15.82 1.74 -0.01
N ASN A 155 -16.13 0.57 -0.56
CA ASN A 155 -17.38 -0.14 -0.26
C ASN A 155 -17.47 -0.67 1.18
N CYS A 156 -16.38 -0.70 1.95
CA CYS A 156 -16.49 -1.00 3.39
C CYS A 156 -17.09 0.19 4.15
N PHE A 157 -16.91 1.42 3.66
CA PHE A 157 -17.44 2.63 4.30
C PHE A 157 -18.78 3.08 3.72
N ALA A 158 -19.02 2.89 2.41
CA ALA A 158 -20.23 3.38 1.73
C ALA A 158 -21.59 2.81 2.21
N PRO A 159 -21.74 1.50 2.53
CA PRO A 159 -23.02 0.92 2.94
C PRO A 159 -23.26 1.01 4.46
N ILE A 160 -22.29 1.49 5.23
CA ILE A 160 -22.39 1.60 6.69
C ILE A 160 -22.90 2.99 7.04
N ASN A 161 -23.90 3.05 7.92
CA ASN A 161 -24.26 4.31 8.55
C ASN A 161 -23.12 4.71 9.50
N LEU A 162 -22.32 5.69 9.10
CA LEU A 162 -21.19 6.19 9.90
C LEU A 162 -21.65 7.08 11.07
N ASN A 163 -22.96 7.24 11.28
CA ASN A 163 -23.62 7.91 12.41
C ASN A 163 -23.08 9.30 12.77
N ASN A 164 -22.48 10.00 11.80
CA ASN A 164 -21.75 11.26 12.01
C ASN A 164 -20.66 11.17 13.10
N VAL A 165 -20.19 9.96 13.42
CA VAL A 165 -19.05 9.71 14.32
C VAL A 165 -17.79 9.37 13.55
N VAL A 166 -17.93 8.88 12.32
CA VAL A 166 -16.82 8.69 11.37
C VAL A 166 -17.14 9.44 10.08
N SER A 167 -16.13 10.09 9.50
CA SER A 167 -16.16 10.69 8.17
C SER A 167 -15.14 9.98 7.29
N PHE A 168 -15.53 9.53 6.10
CA PHE A 168 -14.63 8.84 5.19
C PHE A 168 -14.48 9.58 3.86
N GLN A 169 -13.24 9.73 3.41
CA GLN A 169 -12.89 10.25 2.09
C GLN A 169 -11.83 9.37 1.45
N SER A 170 -11.96 9.10 0.15
CA SER A 170 -10.87 8.55 -0.66
C SER A 170 -10.45 9.53 -1.76
N VAL A 171 -9.18 9.48 -2.13
CA VAL A 171 -8.63 10.18 -3.30
C VAL A 171 -7.67 9.26 -4.03
N MET A 172 -7.67 9.35 -5.36
CA MET A 172 -6.69 8.66 -6.21
C MET A 172 -5.72 9.70 -6.77
N GLU A 173 -4.43 9.52 -6.50
CA GLU A 173 -3.37 10.41 -7.00
C GLU A 173 -2.87 9.90 -8.35
N LYS A 174 -3.08 10.71 -9.39
CA LYS A 174 -2.79 10.35 -10.79
C LYS A 174 -1.29 10.27 -11.03
N GLY A 175 -0.88 9.36 -11.92
CA GLY A 175 0.51 9.16 -12.31
C GLY A 175 1.37 8.47 -11.26
N THR A 176 0.81 8.09 -10.11
CA THR A 176 1.54 7.41 -9.03
C THR A 176 1.36 5.90 -9.09
N GLY A 177 2.36 5.17 -8.61
CA GLY A 177 2.34 3.73 -8.36
C GLY A 177 2.51 3.44 -6.86
N HIS A 178 2.56 2.16 -6.51
CA HIS A 178 2.63 1.71 -5.11
C HIS A 178 3.80 2.33 -4.35
N ASP A 179 5.00 2.26 -4.92
CA ASP A 179 6.24 2.73 -4.29
C ASP A 179 6.42 4.26 -4.42
N THR A 180 5.83 4.89 -5.45
CA THR A 180 6.05 6.33 -5.73
C THR A 180 5.05 7.25 -5.05
N LEU A 181 3.91 6.75 -4.55
CA LEU A 181 2.89 7.56 -3.89
C LEU A 181 3.44 8.38 -2.70
N TRP A 182 4.42 7.83 -1.98
CA TRP A 182 5.00 8.47 -0.80
C TRP A 182 6.18 9.39 -1.14
N ALA A 183 6.58 9.44 -2.41
CA ALA A 183 7.70 10.25 -2.83
C ALA A 183 7.34 11.74 -2.74
N SER A 184 8.26 12.56 -2.23
CA SER A 184 8.06 13.98 -1.97
C SER A 184 7.56 14.75 -3.20
N GLU A 185 8.04 14.38 -4.38
CA GLU A 185 7.73 14.97 -5.68
C GLU A 185 6.27 14.78 -6.12
N THR A 186 5.56 13.80 -5.55
CA THR A 186 4.13 13.59 -5.83
C THR A 186 3.26 14.58 -5.05
N GLY A 187 3.78 15.18 -3.98
CA GLY A 187 3.04 16.05 -3.07
C GLY A 187 2.00 15.34 -2.20
N ALA A 188 1.73 14.04 -2.42
CA ALA A 188 0.71 13.31 -1.66
C ALA A 188 1.07 13.20 -0.17
N PHE A 189 2.34 12.90 0.14
CA PHE A 189 2.81 12.86 1.53
C PHE A 189 2.74 14.23 2.21
N LEU A 190 3.14 15.31 1.54
CA LEU A 190 3.05 16.67 2.08
C LEU A 190 1.60 17.07 2.37
N LYS A 191 0.69 16.75 1.46
CA LYS A 191 -0.75 16.98 1.63
C LYS A 191 -1.31 16.24 2.85
N VAL A 192 -0.88 14.99 3.10
CA VAL A 192 -1.26 14.25 4.33
C VAL A 192 -0.78 15.00 5.58
N MET A 193 0.46 15.49 5.57
CA MET A 193 1.00 16.24 6.72
C MET A 193 0.26 17.57 6.94
N GLU A 194 -0.14 18.24 5.86
CA GLU A 194 -0.98 19.45 5.91
C GLU A 194 -2.37 19.14 6.45
N ASP A 195 -3.04 18.08 5.98
CA ASP A 195 -4.35 17.64 6.48
C ASP A 195 -4.29 17.34 8.00
N ILE A 196 -3.24 16.65 8.46
CA ILE A 196 -3.04 16.33 9.88
C ILE A 196 -2.83 17.61 10.70
N LYS A 197 -2.03 18.55 10.19
CA LYS A 197 -1.80 19.84 10.83
C LYS A 197 -3.10 20.64 10.95
N GLU A 198 -3.91 20.67 9.90
CA GLU A 198 -5.21 21.34 9.91
C GLU A 198 -6.19 20.68 10.88
N ALA A 199 -6.20 19.35 10.97
CA ALA A 199 -7.05 18.61 11.89
C ALA A 199 -6.66 18.81 13.37
N THR A 200 -5.37 19.02 13.66
CA THR A 200 -4.85 19.19 15.03
C THR A 200 -4.85 20.63 15.52
N SER A 201 -4.91 21.61 14.61
CA SER A 201 -4.91 23.04 14.96
C SER A 201 -6.30 23.59 15.34
N GLN A 202 -7.27 22.72 15.56
CA GLN A 202 -8.69 23.00 15.37
C GLN A 202 -9.55 22.42 16.47
#